data_AF-A0A4U6PKJ9-F1
#
_entry.id   AF-A0A4U6PKJ9-F1
#
_cell.length_a   1.000
_cell.length_b   1.000
_cell.length_c   1.000
_cell.angle_alpha   90.00
_cell.angle_beta   90.00
_cell.angle_gamma   90.00
#
_symmetry.space_group_name_H-M   'P 1'
#
loop_
_entity.id
_entity.type
_entity.pdbx_description
1 polymer ?
#
loop_
_entity_poly.entity_id
_entity_poly.type
_entity_poly.pdbx_seq_one_letter_code
_entity_poly.pdbx_strand_id
1 'polypeptide(L)' 'MVTEGQGSEERRSAFLQLRVTPQMHAAIARLALDHDNITIRALVMNALKQTYGLDVPDAELRDQRGRQPRPAAATGD' A
#
# COMPACT_ATOMS: atom_id res chain seq x y z
N MET A 1 -13.92 37.88 0.43
CA MET A 1 -14.39 36.49 0.60
C MET A 1 -13.72 35.69 -0.50
N VAL A 2 -12.61 35.02 -0.18
CA VAL A 2 -11.88 34.17 -1.13
C VAL A 2 -12.54 32.80 -1.04
N THR A 3 -13.28 32.43 -2.09
CA THR A 3 -13.78 31.07 -2.24
C THR A 3 -12.58 30.24 -2.73
N GLU A 4 -11.78 29.77 -1.78
CA GLU A 4 -10.70 28.82 -2.03
C GLU A 4 -11.30 27.55 -2.64
N GLY A 5 -10.65 27.09 -3.72
CA GLY A 5 -11.14 26.06 -4.62
C GLY A 5 -11.48 24.76 -3.90
N GLN A 6 -12.77 24.52 -3.72
CA GLN A 6 -13.30 23.22 -3.39
C GLN A 6 -13.07 22.29 -4.61
N GLY A 7 -12.06 21.41 -4.52
CA GLY A 7 -12.00 20.22 -5.38
C GLY A 7 -10.64 19.79 -5.93
N SER A 8 -9.49 20.25 -5.40
CA SER A 8 -8.17 19.95 -6.02
C SER A 8 -7.15 19.15 -5.21
N GLU A 9 -7.45 18.67 -3.99
CA GLU A 9 -6.49 17.86 -3.20
C GLU A 9 -6.83 16.36 -3.10
N GLU A 10 -8.07 15.97 -3.41
CA GLU A 10 -8.42 14.56 -3.56
C GLU A 10 -7.85 14.03 -4.90
N ARG A 11 -6.86 13.13 -4.83
CA ARG A 11 -6.53 12.13 -5.87
C ARG A 11 -5.64 12.59 -7.03
N ARG A 12 -4.46 13.14 -6.75
CA ARG A 12 -3.29 12.86 -7.62
C ARG A 12 -2.53 11.65 -7.09
N SER A 13 -3.19 10.49 -7.07
CA SER A 13 -2.52 9.23 -6.80
C SER A 13 -1.63 8.89 -8.00
N ALA A 14 -0.33 9.20 -7.92
CA ALA A 14 0.62 8.79 -8.94
C ALA A 14 0.80 7.26 -8.86
N PHE A 15 0.56 6.58 -9.98
CA PHE A 15 0.84 5.14 -10.08
C PHE A 15 2.33 4.93 -10.28
N LEU A 16 3.00 4.35 -9.29
CA LEU A 16 4.39 3.93 -9.38
C LEU A 16 4.45 2.42 -9.66
N GLN A 17 5.05 2.03 -10.78
CA GLN A 17 5.37 0.63 -11.07
C GLN A 17 6.87 0.42 -10.86
N LEU A 18 7.22 -0.41 -9.89
CA LEU A 18 8.61 -0.78 -9.62
C LEU A 18 8.90 -2.18 -10.16
N ARG A 19 9.89 -2.28 -11.06
CA ARG A 19 10.42 -3.58 -11.49
C ARG A 19 11.49 -4.02 -10.51
N VAL A 20 11.31 -5.21 -9.97
CA VAL A 20 12.20 -5.80 -8.97
C VAL A 20 12.62 -7.20 -9.43
N THR A 21 13.76 -7.68 -8.96
CA THR A 21 14.15 -9.08 -9.20
C THR A 21 13.20 -10.03 -8.46
N PRO A 22 13.02 -11.28 -8.92
CA PRO A 22 12.17 -12.26 -8.23
C PRO A 22 12.60 -12.50 -6.77
N GLN A 23 13.91 -12.52 -6.51
CA GLN A 23 14.45 -12.67 -5.17
C GLN A 23 14.08 -11.49 -4.26
N MET A 24 14.17 -10.26 -4.78
CA MET A 24 13.80 -9.06 -4.03
C MET A 24 12.30 -9.02 -3.76
N HIS A 25 11.46 -9.41 -4.74
CA HIS A 25 10.03 -9.55 -4.53
C HIS A 25 9.70 -10.53 -3.39
N ALA A 26 10.33 -11.70 -3.37
CA ALA A 26 10.11 -12.70 -2.32
C ALA A 26 10.53 -12.18 -0.93
N ALA A 27 11.64 -11.44 -0.84
CA ALA A 27 12.09 -10.83 0.41
C ALA A 27 11.10 -9.76 0.92
N ILE A 28 10.65 -8.87 0.02
CA ILE A 28 9.66 -7.83 0.34
C ILE A 28 8.34 -8.46 0.79
N ALA A 29 7.88 -9.51 0.12
CA ALA A 29 6.65 -10.21 0.50
C ALA A 29 6.74 -10.85 1.90
N ARG A 30 7.88 -11.46 2.26
CA ARG A 30 8.11 -11.99 3.61
C ARG A 30 8.11 -10.91 4.66
N LEU A 31 8.84 -9.81 4.43
CA LEU A 31 8.83 -8.66 5.33
C LEU A 31 7.42 -8.10 5.56
N ALA A 32 6.60 -8.01 4.51
CA ALA A 32 5.23 -7.52 4.64
C ALA A 32 4.35 -8.45 5.51
N LEU A 33 4.58 -9.77 5.45
CA LEU A 33 3.91 -10.76 6.30
C LEU A 33 4.34 -10.64 7.77
N ASP A 34 5.65 -10.48 8.02
CA ASP A 34 6.23 -10.42 9.36
C ASP A 34 5.86 -9.13 10.12
N HIS A 35 5.72 -8.01 9.40
CA HIS A 35 5.34 -6.71 9.94
C HIS A 35 3.81 -6.51 9.94
N ASP A 36 3.10 -7.29 10.77
CA ASP A 36 1.65 -7.14 10.99
C ASP A 36 0.76 -7.44 9.76
N ASN A 37 1.24 -8.25 8.83
CA ASN A 37 0.49 -8.68 7.64
C ASN A 37 -0.04 -7.49 6.81
N ILE A 38 0.82 -6.50 6.59
CA ILE A 38 0.54 -5.32 5.77
C ILE A 38 0.72 -5.62 4.27
N THR A 39 0.23 -4.73 3.41
CA THR A 39 0.46 -4.85 1.96
C THR A 39 1.89 -4.44 1.59
N ILE A 40 2.41 -5.00 0.49
CA ILE A 40 3.71 -4.58 -0.09
C ILE A 40 3.72 -3.06 -0.35
N ARG A 41 2.60 -2.50 -0.80
CA ARG A 41 2.45 -1.06 -1.00
C ARG A 41 2.63 -0.28 0.31
N ALA A 42 1.94 -0.68 1.37
CA ALA A 42 2.07 -0.04 2.68
C ALA A 42 3.51 -0.14 3.21
N LEU A 43 4.16 -1.30 3.06
CA LEU A 43 5.56 -1.48 3.45
C LEU A 43 6.50 -0.53 2.69
N VAL A 44 6.36 -0.43 1.37
CA VAL A 44 7.17 0.47 0.53
C VAL A 44 6.93 1.93 0.92
N MET A 45 5.67 2.34 1.09
CA MET A 45 5.34 3.72 1.47
C MET A 45 5.87 4.07 2.87
N ASN A 46 5.80 3.13 3.81
CA ASN A 46 6.40 3.29 5.14
C ASN A 46 7.93 3.45 5.06
N ALA A 47 8.59 2.62 4.26
CA ALA A 47 10.04 2.72 4.06
C ALA A 47 10.44 4.06 3.43
N LEU A 48 9.67 4.57 2.46
CA LEU A 48 9.90 5.88 1.85
C LEU A 48 9.69 7.02 2.87
N LYS A 49 8.63 6.95 3.69
CA LYS A 49 8.40 7.88 4.81
C LYS A 49 9.59 7.92 5.76
N GLN A 50 10.09 6.76 6.19
CA GLN A 50 11.22 6.68 7.13
C GLN A 50 12.55 7.12 6.52
N THR A 51 12.80 6.80 5.25
CA THR A 51 14.08 7.08 4.58
C THR A 51 14.20 8.53 4.14
N TYR A 52 13.11 9.12 3.65
CA TYR A 52 13.12 10.45 3.02
C TYR A 52 12.27 11.49 3.75
N GLY A 53 11.65 11.14 4.88
CA GLY A 53 10.79 12.04 5.64
C GLY A 53 9.52 12.45 4.88
N LEU A 54 9.04 11.60 3.97
CA LEU A 54 7.83 11.91 3.18
C LEU A 54 6.59 11.97 4.06
N ASP A 55 5.73 12.95 3.82
CA ASP A 55 4.42 13.02 4.44
C ASP A 55 3.47 12.01 3.79
N VAL A 56 3.49 10.78 4.30
CA VAL A 56 2.59 9.70 3.90
C VAL A 56 1.49 9.56 4.97
N PRO A 57 0.21 9.73 4.59
CA PRO A 57 -0.91 9.65 5.52
C PRO A 57 -1.10 8.22 6.03
N ASP A 58 -1.47 8.08 7.31
CA ASP A 58 -1.57 6.76 7.96
C ASP A 58 -2.61 5.83 7.33
N ALA A 59 -3.61 6.38 6.63
CA ALA A 59 -4.58 5.60 5.86
C ALA A 59 -3.91 4.78 4.74
N GLU A 60 -2.83 5.28 4.14
CA GLU A 60 -2.07 4.58 3.10
C GLU A 60 -1.18 3.47 3.68
N LEU A 61 -0.77 3.62 4.94
CA LEU A 61 0.05 2.66 5.67
C LEU A 61 -0.78 1.51 6.26
N ARG A 62 -2.07 1.74 6.47
CA ARG A 62 -3.04 0.74 6.96
C ARG A 62 -3.78 0.02 5.84
N ASP A 63 -3.37 0.19 4.58
CA ASP A 63 -4.08 -0.38 3.44
C ASP A 63 -4.16 -1.91 3.53
N GLN A 64 -5.34 -2.41 3.92
CA GLN A 64 -5.69 -3.83 4.01
C GLN A 64 -6.32 -4.36 2.72
N ARG A 65 -6.37 -3.56 1.64
CA ARG A 65 -7.04 -3.91 0.37
C ARG A 65 -6.39 -5.08 -0.37
N GLY A 66 -5.18 -5.49 0.04
CA GLY A 66 -4.55 -6.73 -0.43
C GLY A 66 -5.13 -8.01 0.17
N ARG A 67 -6.10 -7.93 1.10
CA ARG A 67 -6.94 -9.07 1.45
C ARG A 67 -7.91 -9.33 0.29
N GLN A 68 -7.43 -10.02 -0.73
CA GLN A 68 -8.33 -10.73 -1.63
C GLN A 68 -9.09 -11.72 -0.73
N PRO A 69 -10.44 -11.65 -0.63
CA PRO A 69 -11.18 -12.70 0.04
C PRO A 69 -10.83 -13.98 -0.69
N ARG A 70 -10.15 -14.91 -0.01
CA ARG A 70 -10.04 -16.27 -0.52
C ARG A 70 -11.47 -16.70 -0.80
N PRO A 71 -11.86 -17.03 -2.05
CA PRO A 71 -13.19 -17.55 -2.28
C PRO A 71 -13.36 -18.71 -1.32
N ALA A 72 -14.38 -18.63 -0.46
CA ALA A 72 -14.73 -19.72 0.44
C ALA A 72 -14.79 -20.96 -0.45
N ALA A 73 -13.95 -21.96 -0.16
CA ALA A 73 -13.99 -23.22 -0.86
C ALA A 73 -15.46 -23.64 -0.87
N ALA A 74 -16.04 -23.69 -2.07
CA ALA A 74 -17.39 -24.19 -2.23
C ALA A 74 -17.38 -25.57 -1.58
N THR A 75 -18.07 -25.68 -0.45
CA THR A 75 -18.42 -26.95 0.16
C THR A 75 -19.15 -27.72 -0.92
N GLY A 76 -18.42 -28.65 -1.55
CA GLY A 76 -19.00 -29.60 -2.47
C GLY A 76 -19.93 -30.49 -1.66
N ASP A 77 -21.19 -30.46 -2.03
CA ASP A 77 -22.14 -31.56 -1.85
C ASP A 77 -22.04 -32.46 -3.10
#